data_AF-A0A1Q9NQA1-F1
#
_entry.id   AF-A0A1Q9NQA1-F1
#
_cell.length_a   1.000
_cell.length_b   1.000
_cell.length_c   1.000
_cell.angle_alpha   90.00
_cell.angle_beta   90.00
_cell.angle_gamma   90.00
#
_symmetry.space_group_name_H-M   'P 1'
#
loop_
_entity.id
_entity.type
_entity.pdbx_description
1 polymer ?
#
loop_
_entity_poly.entity_id
_entity_poly.type
_entity_poly.pdbx_seq_one_letter_code
_entity_poly.pdbx_strand_id
1 'polypeptide(L)'
;MNPLPDAIYQCNHCKQTRTIGLDTQSHYDKIDQSPNGLVVYSDSHRCENGIIGINNLQIDKHLSVRGYTFLELPQRKIPQISKLGIPVPKGASGDEMKTFIITHIPQNERLRIIIIDRMLKVKINIGAVVENQDIPILTVNSDMGLLEIVFYPSEVTFTLMLEKWFTILVNIMEVLPATKIGLLVDTLKYLLDSSLNEPIEFDIIFLKTILASHEIYFEMIEGGELSWADHLAINATPKYREKDVAVMMKIMAHLEENPYIPLQQYVSKGLHQDLRYLIYIFLLLEVEGLIRIERPGIIEDKRWIS
;
A
#
# COMPACT_ATOMS: atom_id res chain seq x y z
N MET A 1 26.61 25.14 -4.00
CA MET A 1 26.01 23.82 -3.77
C MET A 1 27.13 22.81 -3.86
N ASN A 2 27.43 22.10 -2.78
CA ASN A 2 28.38 20.99 -2.85
C ASN A 2 27.71 19.84 -3.63
N PRO A 3 28.43 19.13 -4.51
CA PRO A 3 27.87 17.96 -5.16
C PRO A 3 27.45 16.94 -4.10
N LEU A 4 26.27 16.35 -4.26
CA LEU A 4 25.86 15.19 -3.49
C LEU A 4 26.91 14.10 -3.68
N PRO A 5 27.32 13.37 -2.63
CA PRO A 5 28.27 12.31 -2.81
C PRO A 5 27.58 11.13 -3.49
N ASP A 6 28.29 10.55 -4.44
CA ASP A 6 27.75 9.58 -5.37
C ASP A 6 28.31 8.18 -5.10
N ALA A 7 27.44 7.18 -5.12
CA ALA A 7 27.86 5.79 -5.18
C ALA A 7 28.03 5.37 -6.65
N ILE A 8 29.19 4.79 -6.96
CA ILE A 8 29.54 4.39 -8.33
C ILE A 8 29.64 2.86 -8.40
N TYR A 9 29.00 2.27 -9.41
CA TYR A 9 29.16 0.86 -9.72
C TYR A 9 29.14 0.62 -11.23
N GLN A 10 29.64 -0.53 -11.66
CA GLN A 10 29.52 -0.98 -13.05
C GLN A 10 28.44 -2.04 -13.12
N CYS A 11 27.45 -1.90 -14.00
CA CYS A 11 26.43 -2.92 -14.16
C CYS A 11 27.03 -4.21 -14.75
N ASN A 12 26.77 -5.36 -14.13
CA ASN A 12 27.26 -6.64 -14.62
C ASN A 12 26.76 -7.02 -16.01
N HIS A 13 25.55 -6.56 -16.39
CA HIS A 13 24.89 -6.95 -17.63
C HIS A 13 25.30 -6.08 -18.84
N CYS A 14 25.31 -4.74 -18.71
CA CYS A 14 25.67 -3.84 -19.82
C CYS A 14 27.07 -3.25 -19.71
N LYS A 15 27.81 -3.53 -18.62
CA LYS A 15 29.15 -3.00 -18.34
C LYS A 15 29.25 -1.47 -18.28
N GLN A 16 28.14 -0.75 -18.25
CA GLN A 16 28.13 0.70 -18.10
C GLN A 16 28.37 1.10 -16.64
N THR A 17 29.17 2.14 -16.43
CA THR A 17 29.35 2.78 -15.13
C THR A 17 28.14 3.64 -14.80
N ARG A 18 27.61 3.45 -13.60
CA ARG A 18 26.40 4.06 -13.09
C ARG A 18 26.72 4.81 -11.80
N THR A 19 26.02 5.92 -11.62
CA THR A 19 26.20 6.83 -10.49
C THR A 19 24.84 7.01 -9.83
N ILE A 20 24.77 6.85 -8.51
CA ILE A 20 23.55 7.05 -7.73
C ILE A 20 23.82 8.15 -6.73
N GLY A 21 23.03 9.21 -6.83
CA GLY A 21 23.05 10.29 -5.87
C GLY A 21 22.43 9.83 -4.55
N LEU A 22 23.19 9.92 -3.47
CA LEU A 22 22.75 9.55 -2.13
C LEU A 22 22.65 10.80 -1.25
N ASP A 23 21.59 10.84 -0.44
CA ASP A 23 21.52 11.80 0.65
C ASP A 23 22.42 11.32 1.79
N THR A 24 23.52 12.04 2.03
CA THR A 24 24.61 11.60 2.90
C THR A 24 24.16 11.40 4.33
N GLN A 25 23.33 12.32 4.84
CA GLN A 25 22.86 12.26 6.22
C GLN A 25 21.94 11.05 6.41
N SER A 26 20.96 10.87 5.53
CA SER A 26 20.07 9.70 5.52
C SER A 26 20.85 8.39 5.41
N HIS A 27 21.88 8.35 4.57
CA HIS A 27 22.72 7.16 4.43
C HIS A 27 23.46 6.81 5.73
N TYR A 28 24.09 7.79 6.39
CA TYR A 28 24.79 7.54 7.65
C TYR A 28 23.84 7.09 8.76
N ASP A 29 22.67 7.71 8.86
CA ASP A 29 21.66 7.33 9.85
C ASP A 29 21.22 5.86 9.66
N LYS A 30 21.09 5.40 8.40
CA LYS A 30 20.76 4.01 8.06
C LYS A 30 21.92 3.03 8.31
N ILE A 31 23.16 3.44 8.06
CA ILE A 31 24.36 2.62 8.33
C ILE A 31 24.49 2.35 9.83
N ASP A 32 24.25 3.35 10.67
CA ASP A 32 24.38 3.21 12.12
C ASP A 32 23.30 2.27 12.71
N GLN A 33 22.18 2.10 11.99
CA GLN A 33 21.11 1.15 12.32
C GLN A 33 21.29 -0.23 11.65
N SER A 34 22.24 -0.35 10.73
CA SER A 34 22.46 -1.58 9.95
C SER A 34 23.28 -2.61 10.74
N PRO A 35 22.81 -3.86 10.87
CA PRO A 35 23.52 -4.91 11.62
C PRO A 35 24.84 -5.35 10.97
N ASN A 36 25.01 -5.09 9.67
CA ASN A 36 26.21 -5.47 8.91
C ASN A 36 26.96 -4.26 8.32
N GLY A 37 26.56 -3.03 8.67
CA GLY A 37 27.16 -1.80 8.14
C GLY A 37 26.95 -1.60 6.65
N LEU A 38 25.91 -2.22 6.06
CA LEU A 38 25.51 -2.04 4.66
C LEU A 38 24.07 -1.55 4.59
N VAL A 39 23.78 -0.64 3.66
CA VAL A 39 22.44 -0.18 3.32
C VAL A 39 22.15 -0.55 1.88
N VAL A 40 20.95 -1.07 1.61
CA VAL A 40 20.56 -1.50 0.28
C VAL A 40 19.86 -0.37 -0.48
N TYR A 41 20.28 -0.11 -1.71
CA TYR A 41 19.65 0.85 -2.63
C TYR A 41 19.34 0.17 -3.96
N SER A 42 18.16 0.39 -4.51
CA SER A 42 17.79 -0.14 -5.83
C SER A 42 18.05 0.90 -6.93
N ASP A 43 18.86 0.55 -7.91
CA ASP A 43 18.99 1.29 -9.18
C ASP A 43 18.38 0.47 -10.32
N SER A 44 17.67 1.15 -11.21
CA SER A 44 17.13 0.55 -12.42
C SER A 44 17.59 1.30 -13.64
N HIS A 45 18.00 0.58 -14.68
CA HIS A 45 18.29 1.19 -15.96
C HIS A 45 18.01 0.22 -17.11
N ARG A 46 17.91 0.80 -18.31
CA ARG A 46 17.86 0.03 -19.55
C ARG A 46 19.27 -0.32 -19.98
N CYS A 47 19.56 -1.61 -20.06
CA CYS A 47 20.78 -2.11 -20.70
C CYS A 47 20.70 -1.88 -22.22
N GLU A 48 21.84 -1.96 -22.92
CA GLU A 48 21.94 -1.80 -24.39
C GLU A 48 21.00 -2.73 -25.18
N ASN A 49 20.56 -3.84 -24.57
CA ASN A 49 19.65 -4.82 -25.18
C ASN A 49 18.16 -4.50 -24.95
N GLY A 50 17.80 -3.35 -24.37
CA GLY A 50 16.42 -2.96 -24.08
C GLY A 50 15.79 -3.66 -22.86
N ILE A 51 16.53 -4.56 -22.22
CA ILE A 51 16.13 -5.22 -20.96
C ILE A 51 16.31 -4.22 -19.81
N ILE A 52 15.28 -4.08 -18.97
CA ILE A 52 15.37 -3.32 -17.71
C ILE A 52 16.05 -4.21 -16.69
N GLY A 53 17.24 -3.80 -16.25
CA GLY A 53 17.96 -4.44 -15.16
C GLY A 53 17.75 -3.67 -13.86
N ILE A 54 17.38 -4.36 -12.79
CA ILE A 54 17.39 -3.80 -11.43
C ILE A 54 18.64 -4.33 -10.71
N ASN A 55 19.44 -3.41 -10.17
CA ASN A 55 20.58 -3.73 -9.32
C ASN A 55 20.28 -3.26 -7.90
N ASN A 56 20.16 -4.21 -6.98
CA ASN A 56 20.08 -3.91 -5.55
C ASN A 56 21.50 -3.82 -5.00
N LEU A 57 21.96 -2.59 -4.78
CA LEU A 57 23.31 -2.29 -4.35
C LEU A 57 23.42 -2.29 -2.84
N GLN A 58 24.43 -2.97 -2.31
CA GLN A 58 24.82 -2.91 -0.91
C GLN A 58 25.91 -1.85 -0.78
N ILE A 59 25.60 -0.75 -0.11
CA ILE A 59 26.47 0.42 0.01
C ILE A 59 26.92 0.55 1.46
N ASP A 60 28.22 0.73 1.67
CA ASP A 60 28.80 0.87 3.00
C ASP A 60 28.92 2.34 3.45
N LYS A 61 29.42 2.53 4.68
CA LYS A 61 29.68 3.84 5.29
C LYS A 61 30.59 4.75 4.44
N HIS A 62 31.39 4.21 3.54
CA HIS A 62 32.27 5.00 2.66
C HIS A 62 31.62 5.30 1.31
N LEU A 63 30.30 5.10 1.18
CA LEU A 63 29.52 5.24 -0.05
C LEU A 63 30.03 4.32 -1.17
N SER A 64 30.74 3.25 -0.79
CA SER A 64 31.29 2.28 -1.71
C SER A 64 30.32 1.12 -1.88
N VAL A 65 30.04 0.76 -3.13
CA VAL A 65 29.22 -0.41 -3.45
C VAL A 65 30.05 -1.67 -3.17
N ARG A 66 29.65 -2.44 -2.16
CA ARG A 66 30.33 -3.67 -1.72
C ARG A 66 29.84 -4.92 -2.44
N GLY A 67 28.61 -4.88 -2.91
CA GLY A 67 28.02 -5.96 -3.67
C GLY A 67 26.73 -5.47 -4.31
N TYR A 68 26.24 -6.20 -5.30
CA TYR A 68 24.90 -5.99 -5.80
C TYR A 68 24.32 -7.27 -6.36
N THR A 69 23.01 -7.42 -6.19
CA THR A 69 22.25 -8.50 -6.82
C THR A 69 21.53 -7.95 -8.03
N PHE A 70 21.65 -8.67 -9.14
CA PHE A 70 20.93 -8.37 -10.38
C PHE A 70 19.62 -9.15 -10.37
N LEU A 71 18.50 -8.44 -10.54
CA LEU A 71 17.21 -9.05 -10.78
C LEU A 71 16.85 -8.85 -12.26
N GLU A 72 16.79 -9.95 -13.01
CA GLU A 72 16.25 -9.93 -14.36
C GLU A 72 14.73 -9.85 -14.27
N LEU A 73 14.14 -8.76 -14.77
CA LEU A 73 12.69 -8.66 -14.88
C LEU A 73 12.21 -9.59 -16.01
N PRO A 74 11.11 -10.33 -15.82
CA PRO A 74 10.51 -11.09 -16.91
C PRO A 74 10.16 -10.15 -18.07
N GLN A 75 10.25 -10.66 -19.31
CA GLN A 75 9.85 -9.89 -20.49
C GLN A 75 8.46 -9.30 -20.28
N ARG A 76 8.34 -7.99 -20.53
CA ARG A 76 7.13 -7.18 -20.35
C ARG A 76 5.93 -7.95 -20.91
N LYS A 77 5.04 -8.46 -20.04
CA LYS A 77 3.74 -8.98 -20.47
C LYS A 77 2.97 -7.78 -21.01
N ILE A 78 2.90 -7.66 -22.34
CA ILE A 78 1.99 -6.72 -22.99
C ILE A 78 0.58 -7.14 -22.53
N PRO A 79 -0.20 -6.24 -21.91
CA PRO A 79 -1.52 -6.59 -21.41
C PRO A 79 -2.36 -7.14 -22.57
N GLN A 80 -2.85 -8.37 -22.41
CA GLN A 80 -3.94 -8.86 -23.26
C GLN A 80 -5.17 -8.04 -22.87
N ILE A 81 -5.48 -7.02 -23.66
CA ILE A 81 -6.74 -6.31 -23.56
C ILE A 81 -7.84 -7.37 -23.63
N SER A 82 -8.54 -7.57 -22.52
CA SER A 82 -9.71 -8.42 -22.44
C SER A 82 -10.67 -8.05 -23.58
N LYS A 83 -10.87 -8.97 -24.52
CA LYS A 83 -11.83 -8.83 -25.64
C LYS A 83 -13.28 -9.10 -25.17
N LEU A 84 -13.61 -8.83 -23.91
CA LEU A 84 -15.01 -8.66 -23.54
C LEU A 84 -15.44 -7.32 -24.13
N GLY A 85 -16.41 -7.34 -25.05
CA GLY A 85 -16.93 -6.17 -25.78
C GLY A 85 -17.66 -5.14 -24.90
N ILE A 86 -17.26 -5.02 -23.64
CA ILE A 86 -17.69 -3.96 -22.73
C ILE A 86 -16.90 -2.71 -23.12
N PRO A 87 -17.56 -1.62 -23.54
CA PRO A 87 -16.87 -0.39 -23.85
C PRO A 87 -16.19 0.15 -22.59
N VAL A 88 -14.86 0.06 -22.55
CA VAL A 88 -14.06 0.72 -21.52
C VAL A 88 -14.06 2.23 -21.83
N PRO A 89 -14.55 3.09 -20.92
CA PRO A 89 -14.53 4.53 -21.14
C PRO A 89 -13.08 4.99 -21.31
N LYS A 90 -12.73 5.44 -22.51
CA LYS A 90 -11.47 6.13 -22.77
C LYS A 90 -11.59 7.57 -22.30
N GLY A 91 -10.76 7.98 -21.36
CA GLY A 91 -10.65 9.39 -20.96
C GLY A 91 -10.42 10.25 -22.22
N ALA A 92 -11.18 11.33 -22.35
CA ALA A 92 -11.03 12.26 -23.45
C ALA A 92 -9.61 12.86 -23.42
N SER A 93 -8.85 12.64 -24.49
CA SER A 93 -7.54 13.25 -24.68
C SER A 93 -7.71 14.77 -24.81
N GLY A 94 -7.29 15.53 -23.80
CA GLY A 94 -7.31 16.99 -23.83
C GLY A 94 -7.56 17.69 -22.48
N ASP A 95 -8.06 16.99 -21.47
CA ASP A 95 -8.33 17.60 -20.16
C ASP A 95 -7.13 17.44 -19.21
N GLU A 96 -6.71 18.55 -18.61
CA GLU A 96 -5.65 18.59 -17.60
C GLU A 96 -6.00 17.70 -16.40
N MET A 97 -5.13 16.74 -16.08
CA MET A 97 -5.30 15.91 -14.88
C MET A 97 -5.01 16.74 -13.63
N LYS A 98 -5.90 16.64 -12.63
CA LYS A 98 -5.66 17.25 -11.33
C LYS A 98 -4.53 16.52 -10.62
N THR A 99 -3.41 17.22 -10.41
CA THR A 99 -2.22 16.62 -9.78
C THR A 99 -2.14 16.97 -8.30
N PHE A 100 -2.02 15.95 -7.46
CA PHE A 100 -1.74 16.06 -6.03
C PHE A 100 -0.30 15.59 -5.77
N ILE A 101 0.42 16.30 -4.91
CA ILE A 101 1.79 15.94 -4.55
C ILE A 101 1.84 15.67 -3.05
N ILE A 102 2.22 14.44 -2.68
CA ILE A 102 2.40 13.98 -1.31
C ILE A 102 3.90 13.84 -1.09
N THR A 103 4.50 14.84 -0.46
CA THR A 103 5.97 14.93 -0.31
C THR A 103 6.52 14.14 0.88
N HIS A 104 5.67 13.77 1.84
CA HIS A 104 6.11 13.08 3.05
C HIS A 104 5.10 12.02 3.50
N ILE A 105 5.57 10.77 3.60
CA ILE A 105 4.86 9.69 4.30
C ILE A 105 5.67 9.41 5.58
N PRO A 106 5.10 9.64 6.77
CA PRO A 106 5.81 9.37 8.03
C PRO A 106 6.20 7.89 8.15
N GLN A 107 7.40 7.61 8.68
CA GLN A 107 7.97 6.30 9.03
C GLN A 107 8.28 5.31 7.90
N ASN A 108 7.87 5.59 6.67
CA ASN A 108 8.24 4.80 5.52
C ASN A 108 9.20 5.57 4.62
N GLU A 109 10.30 4.90 4.26
CA GLU A 109 11.34 5.42 3.39
C GLU A 109 10.76 6.09 2.14
N ARG A 110 11.49 7.03 1.53
CA ARG A 110 11.02 7.96 0.46
C ARG A 110 10.41 7.23 -0.75
N LEU A 111 9.20 6.69 -0.62
CA LEU A 111 8.45 5.99 -1.66
C LEU A 111 8.25 6.96 -2.81
N ARG A 112 8.57 6.52 -4.02
CA ARG A 112 8.39 7.30 -5.24
C ARG A 112 7.43 6.55 -6.15
N ILE A 113 6.16 6.91 -6.08
CA ILE A 113 5.12 6.37 -6.98
C ILE A 113 4.29 7.49 -7.58
N ILE A 114 3.75 7.25 -8.77
CA ILE A 114 2.67 8.03 -9.36
C ILE A 114 1.47 7.11 -9.49
N ILE A 115 0.33 7.54 -8.95
CA ILE A 115 -0.95 6.88 -9.13
C ILE A 115 -1.79 7.73 -10.07
N ILE A 116 -2.29 7.14 -11.14
CA ILE A 116 -3.08 7.82 -12.18
C ILE A 116 -4.44 7.18 -12.22
N ASP A 117 -5.48 7.97 -11.95
CA ASP A 117 -6.87 7.61 -12.15
C ASP A 117 -7.43 8.37 -13.35
N ARG A 118 -7.66 7.65 -14.45
CA ARG A 118 -8.15 8.22 -15.70
C ARG A 118 -9.64 8.54 -15.66
N MET A 119 -10.40 7.87 -14.79
CA MET A 119 -11.84 8.08 -14.65
C MET A 119 -12.10 9.37 -13.85
N LEU A 120 -11.41 9.54 -12.72
CA LEU A 120 -11.49 10.74 -11.91
C LEU A 120 -10.63 11.90 -12.47
N LYS A 121 -9.79 11.63 -13.48
CA LYS A 121 -8.80 12.57 -14.04
C LYS A 121 -7.86 13.11 -12.97
N VAL A 122 -7.41 12.23 -12.09
CA VAL A 122 -6.56 12.55 -10.96
C VAL A 122 -5.21 11.87 -11.12
N LYS A 123 -4.16 12.60 -10.73
CA LYS A 123 -2.81 12.09 -10.62
C LYS A 123 -2.27 12.39 -9.24
N ILE A 124 -1.76 11.38 -8.56
CA ILE A 124 -1.23 11.48 -7.21
C ILE A 124 0.24 11.11 -7.27
N ASN A 125 1.10 12.10 -7.13
CA ASN A 125 2.55 11.92 -7.02
C ASN A 125 2.90 11.76 -5.55
N ILE A 126 3.52 10.63 -5.21
CA ILE A 126 4.04 10.36 -3.89
C ILE A 126 5.56 10.37 -3.98
N GLY A 127 6.19 11.20 -3.15
CA GLY A 127 7.61 11.48 -3.22
C GLY A 127 7.99 12.46 -4.34
N ALA A 128 9.27 12.79 -4.42
CA ALA A 128 9.80 13.68 -5.45
C ALA A 128 10.04 12.91 -6.76
N VAL A 129 9.00 12.75 -7.57
CA VAL A 129 9.11 12.15 -8.91
C VAL A 129 9.21 13.24 -9.97
N VAL A 130 10.18 13.09 -10.88
CA VAL A 130 10.37 13.94 -12.06
C VAL A 130 10.20 13.07 -13.30
N GLU A 131 8.97 12.97 -13.82
CA GLU A 131 8.59 12.04 -14.91
C GLU A 131 9.44 12.10 -16.18
N ASN A 132 10.03 13.27 -16.47
CA ASN A 132 10.86 13.46 -17.65
C ASN A 132 12.33 13.05 -17.44
N GLN A 133 12.72 12.74 -16.20
CA GLN A 133 14.10 12.40 -15.82
C GLN A 133 14.18 10.99 -15.23
N ASP A 134 13.17 10.58 -14.45
CA ASP A 134 13.15 9.28 -13.79
C ASP A 134 12.57 8.20 -14.72
N ILE A 135 13.26 7.05 -14.77
CA ILE A 135 12.78 5.86 -15.50
C ILE A 135 12.00 4.99 -14.50
N PRO A 136 10.75 4.59 -14.81
CA PRO A 136 9.99 3.75 -13.90
C PRO A 136 10.58 2.33 -13.80
N ILE A 137 10.59 1.79 -12.59
CA ILE A 137 10.94 0.39 -12.29
C ILE A 137 9.80 -0.52 -12.73
N LEU A 138 8.57 -0.16 -12.36
CA LEU A 138 7.38 -0.97 -12.57
C LEU A 138 6.20 -0.05 -12.92
N THR A 139 5.39 -0.50 -13.88
CA THR A 139 4.09 0.10 -14.18
C THR A 139 3.05 -0.99 -14.07
N VAL A 140 2.15 -0.87 -13.10
CA VAL A 140 1.02 -1.76 -12.92
C VAL A 140 -0.23 -1.05 -13.39
N ASN A 141 -1.03 -1.73 -14.20
CA ASN A 141 -2.34 -1.24 -14.63
C ASN A 141 -3.41 -2.11 -13.98
N SER A 142 -4.54 -1.51 -13.64
CA SER A 142 -5.72 -2.26 -13.25
C SER A 142 -6.28 -3.08 -14.42
N ASP A 143 -7.11 -4.07 -14.08
CA ASP A 143 -7.72 -4.99 -15.03
C ASP A 143 -8.62 -4.27 -16.06
N MET A 144 -9.33 -3.20 -15.66
CA MET A 144 -10.11 -2.36 -16.59
C MET A 144 -9.28 -1.24 -17.22
N GLY A 145 -8.01 -1.05 -16.79
CA GLY A 145 -7.07 -0.10 -17.36
C GLY A 145 -7.39 1.39 -17.10
N LEU A 146 -8.24 1.67 -16.11
CA LEU A 146 -8.60 3.03 -15.70
C LEU A 146 -7.63 3.58 -14.65
N LEU A 147 -6.95 2.71 -13.92
CA LEU A 147 -5.98 3.05 -12.90
C LEU A 147 -4.59 2.50 -13.21
N GLU A 148 -3.58 3.26 -12.85
CA GLU A 148 -2.18 2.94 -13.08
C GLU A 148 -1.34 3.35 -11.87
N ILE A 149 -0.44 2.47 -11.44
CA ILE A 149 0.60 2.77 -10.46
C ILE A 149 1.95 2.65 -11.15
N VAL A 150 2.71 3.74 -11.15
CA VAL A 150 4.05 3.82 -11.69
C VAL A 150 5.03 3.96 -10.53
N PHE A 151 5.87 2.94 -10.32
CA PHE A 151 6.88 2.91 -9.28
C PHE A 151 8.25 3.30 -9.83
N TYR A 152 8.93 4.20 -9.13
CA TYR A 152 10.20 4.77 -9.51
C TYR A 152 11.31 4.39 -8.53
N PRO A 153 12.60 4.49 -8.94
CA PRO A 153 13.75 4.28 -8.07
C PRO A 153 13.62 5.07 -6.78
N SER A 154 13.54 4.36 -5.66
CA SER A 154 13.38 4.93 -4.33
C SER A 154 14.16 4.09 -3.32
N GLU A 155 14.11 4.51 -2.06
CA GLU A 155 14.71 3.76 -0.95
C GLU A 155 14.00 2.41 -0.71
N VAL A 156 12.72 2.30 -1.10
CA VAL A 156 11.95 1.05 -1.02
C VAL A 156 12.52 0.02 -2.01
N THR A 157 12.95 -1.13 -1.50
CA THR A 157 13.48 -2.22 -2.33
C THR A 157 12.38 -2.86 -3.18
N PHE A 158 12.61 -2.97 -4.48
CA PHE A 158 11.70 -3.68 -5.37
C PHE A 158 11.73 -5.18 -5.11
N THR A 159 10.54 -5.80 -4.98
CA THR A 159 10.36 -7.25 -4.90
C THR A 159 9.15 -7.68 -5.74
N LEU A 160 9.09 -8.97 -6.11
CA LEU A 160 7.89 -9.54 -6.75
C LEU A 160 6.66 -9.47 -5.84
N MET A 161 6.84 -9.44 -4.51
CA MET A 161 5.73 -9.23 -3.57
C MET A 161 5.20 -7.81 -3.67
N LEU A 162 6.08 -6.80 -3.76
CA LEU A 162 5.67 -5.41 -3.95
C LEU A 162 4.86 -5.22 -5.26
N GLU A 163 5.25 -5.91 -6.33
CA GLU A 163 4.48 -5.95 -7.58
C GLU A 163 3.08 -6.55 -7.38
N LYS A 164 2.96 -7.69 -6.68
CA LYS A 164 1.66 -8.30 -6.33
C LYS A 164 0.80 -7.33 -5.52
N TRP A 165 1.39 -6.69 -4.53
CA TRP A 165 0.71 -5.70 -3.69
C TRP A 165 0.19 -4.49 -4.49
N PHE A 166 1.00 -3.92 -5.40
CA PHE A 166 0.55 -2.84 -6.27
C PHE A 166 -0.54 -3.29 -7.25
N THR A 167 -0.49 -4.53 -7.73
CA THR A 167 -1.54 -5.12 -8.58
C THR A 167 -2.86 -5.24 -7.83
N ILE A 168 -2.82 -5.72 -6.58
CA ILE A 168 -4.00 -5.78 -5.72
C ILE A 168 -4.52 -4.36 -5.45
N LEU A 169 -3.64 -3.43 -5.10
CA LEU A 169 -4.04 -2.05 -4.77
C LEU A 169 -4.73 -1.35 -5.95
N VAL A 170 -4.15 -1.43 -7.15
CA VAL A 170 -4.71 -0.75 -8.34
C VAL A 170 -6.08 -1.33 -8.71
N ASN A 171 -6.27 -2.65 -8.56
CA ASN A 171 -7.56 -3.30 -8.80
C ASN A 171 -8.59 -3.00 -7.71
N ILE A 172 -8.18 -2.94 -6.44
CA ILE A 172 -9.07 -2.51 -5.35
C ILE A 172 -9.55 -1.08 -5.59
N MET A 173 -8.63 -0.16 -5.88
CA MET A 173 -8.94 1.24 -6.12
C MET A 173 -9.87 1.46 -7.32
N GLU A 174 -9.84 0.58 -8.32
CA GLU A 174 -10.71 0.68 -9.50
C GLU A 174 -12.16 0.29 -9.22
N VAL A 175 -12.38 -0.63 -8.27
CA VAL A 175 -13.72 -1.11 -7.92
C VAL A 175 -14.34 -0.28 -6.80
N LEU A 176 -13.52 0.28 -5.92
CA LEU A 176 -14.00 1.05 -4.79
C LEU A 176 -14.46 2.46 -5.17
N PRO A 177 -15.40 3.02 -4.40
CA PRO A 177 -15.75 4.44 -4.47
C PRO A 177 -14.52 5.32 -4.20
N ALA A 178 -14.56 6.56 -4.69
CA ALA A 178 -13.44 7.49 -4.65
C ALA A 178 -12.91 7.69 -3.22
N THR A 179 -11.69 7.23 -2.97
CA THR A 179 -11.09 7.26 -1.62
C THR A 179 -10.58 8.65 -1.23
N LYS A 180 -10.58 8.94 0.07
CA LYS A 180 -9.91 10.14 0.62
C LYS A 180 -8.39 9.95 0.57
N ILE A 181 -7.64 10.96 0.14
CA ILE A 181 -6.17 10.92 0.01
C ILE A 181 -5.46 10.45 1.30
N GLY A 182 -5.96 10.85 2.48
CA GLY A 182 -5.40 10.40 3.76
C GLY A 182 -5.48 8.88 3.95
N LEU A 183 -6.57 8.24 3.51
CA LEU A 183 -6.76 6.79 3.60
C LEU A 183 -5.81 6.06 2.66
N LEU A 184 -5.58 6.59 1.46
CA LEU A 184 -4.58 6.08 0.53
C LEU A 184 -3.18 6.07 1.15
N VAL A 185 -2.80 7.11 1.90
CA VAL A 185 -1.51 7.15 2.60
C VAL A 185 -1.42 6.03 3.65
N ASP A 186 -2.48 5.77 4.41
CA ASP A 186 -2.49 4.71 5.42
C ASP A 186 -2.49 3.31 4.79
N THR A 187 -3.18 3.13 3.66
CA THR A 187 -3.13 1.93 2.83
C THR A 187 -1.71 1.65 2.34
N LEU A 188 -1.01 2.67 1.85
CA LEU A 188 0.38 2.53 1.39
C LEU A 188 1.34 2.20 2.52
N LYS A 189 1.16 2.78 3.72
CA LYS A 189 1.97 2.41 4.89
C LYS A 189 1.81 0.93 5.22
N TYR A 190 0.57 0.44 5.32
CA TYR A 190 0.31 -0.98 5.58
C TYR A 190 0.95 -1.90 4.54
N LEU A 191 0.79 -1.54 3.26
CA LEU A 191 1.38 -2.28 2.15
C LEU A 191 2.89 -2.38 2.28
N LEU A 192 3.57 -1.26 2.55
CA LEU A 192 5.03 -1.23 2.72
C LEU A 192 5.48 -2.06 3.94
N ASP A 193 4.80 -1.91 5.07
CA ASP A 193 5.06 -2.68 6.30
C ASP A 193 4.92 -4.20 6.06
N SER A 194 4.04 -4.59 5.13
CA SER A 194 3.70 -5.99 4.82
C SER A 194 4.37 -6.52 3.55
N SER A 195 5.14 -5.68 2.85
CA SER A 195 5.63 -5.93 1.47
C SER A 195 6.60 -7.09 1.33
N LEU A 196 7.13 -7.61 2.45
CA LEU A 196 7.99 -8.78 2.49
C LEU A 196 7.21 -10.09 2.37
N ASN A 197 5.91 -10.09 2.67
CA ASN A 197 5.06 -11.27 2.66
C ASN A 197 4.09 -11.25 1.47
N GLU A 198 3.66 -12.44 1.06
CA GLU A 198 2.59 -12.57 0.07
C GLU A 198 1.27 -12.10 0.68
N PRO A 199 0.51 -11.22 -0.01
CA PRO A 199 -0.78 -10.76 0.48
C PRO A 199 -1.76 -11.92 0.61
N ILE A 200 -2.31 -12.08 1.81
CA ILE A 200 -3.37 -13.05 2.09
C ILE A 200 -4.75 -12.40 1.96
N GLU A 201 -5.82 -13.21 1.96
CA GLU A 201 -7.18 -12.70 1.81
C GLU A 201 -7.56 -11.65 2.88
N PHE A 202 -7.10 -11.85 4.12
CA PHE A 202 -7.28 -10.89 5.20
C PHE A 202 -6.70 -9.52 4.85
N ASP A 203 -5.51 -9.47 4.24
CA ASP A 203 -4.87 -8.22 3.83
C ASP A 203 -5.70 -7.48 2.79
N ILE A 204 -6.24 -8.21 1.82
CA ILE A 204 -7.06 -7.64 0.74
C ILE A 204 -8.32 -6.99 1.34
N ILE A 205 -8.97 -7.67 2.28
CA ILE A 205 -10.14 -7.14 3.00
C ILE A 205 -9.75 -5.92 3.84
N PHE A 206 -8.60 -6.00 4.52
CA PHE A 206 -8.09 -4.90 5.34
C PHE A 206 -7.81 -3.65 4.51
N LEU A 207 -7.11 -3.77 3.37
CA LEU A 207 -6.87 -2.68 2.44
C LEU A 207 -8.17 -2.05 1.93
N LYS A 208 -9.12 -2.89 1.50
CA LYS A 208 -10.45 -2.46 1.06
C LYS A 208 -11.16 -1.65 2.15
N THR A 209 -11.08 -2.13 3.38
CA THR A 209 -11.72 -1.50 4.56
C THR A 209 -11.07 -0.17 4.91
N ILE A 210 -9.73 -0.04 4.83
CA ILE A 210 -9.05 1.26 5.01
C ILE A 210 -9.55 2.26 3.96
N LEU A 211 -9.49 1.87 2.69
CA LEU A 211 -9.82 2.75 1.56
C LEU A 211 -11.28 3.21 1.57
N ALA A 212 -12.20 2.35 2.00
CA ALA A 212 -13.63 2.62 2.07
C ALA A 212 -14.13 3.08 3.46
N SER A 213 -13.25 3.25 4.47
CA SER A 213 -13.62 3.54 5.87
C SER A 213 -14.48 4.81 6.09
N HIS A 214 -14.58 5.68 5.08
CA HIS A 214 -15.42 6.88 5.11
C HIS A 214 -16.87 6.61 4.67
N GLU A 215 -17.15 5.45 4.09
CA GLU A 215 -18.48 5.02 3.62
C GLU A 215 -18.96 3.71 4.29
N ILE A 216 -18.12 3.11 5.14
CA ILE A 216 -18.47 1.89 5.87
C ILE A 216 -19.34 2.22 7.08
N TYR A 217 -20.41 1.46 7.22
CA TYR A 217 -21.32 1.49 8.37
C TYR A 217 -21.43 0.10 8.98
N PHE A 218 -21.96 0.05 10.19
CA PHE A 218 -22.01 -1.17 10.99
C PHE A 218 -23.44 -1.49 11.37
N GLU A 219 -23.78 -2.77 11.31
CA GLU A 219 -25.03 -3.28 11.85
C GLU A 219 -24.69 -4.24 12.99
N MET A 220 -25.32 -4.06 14.15
CA MET A 220 -25.23 -5.05 15.22
C MET A 220 -26.10 -6.24 14.85
N ILE A 221 -25.55 -7.45 14.98
CA ILE A 221 -26.30 -8.68 14.72
C ILE A 221 -27.08 -9.02 16.00
N GLU A 222 -28.38 -8.78 15.98
CA GLU A 222 -29.29 -9.20 17.04
C GLU A 222 -29.77 -10.64 16.78
N GLY A 223 -29.53 -11.56 17.72
CA GLY A 223 -30.04 -12.94 17.57
C GLY A 223 -29.27 -14.06 18.27
N GLY A 224 -28.22 -13.74 19.03
CA GLY A 224 -27.49 -14.73 19.84
C GLY A 224 -28.23 -15.14 21.11
N GLU A 225 -27.92 -16.33 21.64
CA GLU A 225 -28.41 -16.79 22.95
C GLU A 225 -27.83 -15.98 24.13
N LEU A 226 -26.66 -15.35 23.91
CA LEU A 226 -25.96 -14.50 24.87
C LEU A 226 -26.03 -13.03 24.46
N SER A 227 -26.00 -12.13 25.44
CA SER A 227 -25.74 -10.71 25.17
C SER A 227 -24.35 -10.54 24.53
N TRP A 228 -24.14 -9.48 23.75
CA TRP A 228 -22.82 -9.23 23.15
C TRP A 228 -21.71 -9.10 24.22
N ALA A 229 -22.05 -8.56 25.40
CA ALA A 229 -21.11 -8.39 26.51
C ALA A 229 -20.71 -9.75 27.10
N ASP A 230 -21.68 -10.64 27.31
CA ASP A 230 -21.43 -11.99 27.81
C ASP A 230 -20.68 -12.84 26.78
N HIS A 231 -21.01 -12.70 25.48
CA HIS A 231 -20.28 -13.37 24.41
C HIS A 231 -18.80 -12.96 24.40
N LEU A 232 -18.51 -11.66 24.45
CA LEU A 232 -17.12 -11.19 24.51
C LEU A 232 -16.39 -11.67 25.77
N ALA A 233 -17.06 -11.63 26.93
CA ALA A 233 -16.46 -12.06 28.19
C ALA A 233 -16.12 -13.56 28.20
N ILE A 234 -17.02 -14.41 27.68
CA ILE A 234 -16.91 -15.87 27.74
C ILE A 234 -16.11 -16.44 26.56
N ASN A 235 -16.39 -15.97 25.33
CA ASN A 235 -15.90 -16.58 24.10
C ASN A 235 -14.67 -15.86 23.51
N ALA A 236 -14.56 -14.53 23.66
CA ALA A 236 -13.48 -13.75 23.08
C ALA A 236 -12.25 -13.62 24.01
N THR A 237 -12.45 -13.46 25.33
CA THR A 237 -11.37 -13.38 26.33
C THR A 237 -10.36 -14.53 26.27
N PRO A 238 -10.76 -15.79 26.06
CA PRO A 238 -9.80 -16.89 25.94
C PRO A 238 -9.01 -16.91 24.62
N LYS A 239 -9.52 -16.26 23.57
CA LYS A 239 -8.96 -16.30 22.21
C LYS A 239 -8.04 -15.12 21.89
N TYR A 240 -8.37 -13.94 22.40
CA TYR A 240 -7.71 -12.68 22.06
C TYR A 240 -7.01 -12.06 23.27
N ARG A 241 -6.19 -11.03 23.04
CA ARG A 241 -5.53 -10.33 24.15
C ARG A 241 -6.57 -9.53 24.93
N GLU A 242 -6.43 -9.49 26.25
CA GLU A 242 -7.33 -8.76 27.15
C GLU A 242 -7.57 -7.30 26.71
N LYS A 243 -6.52 -6.62 26.26
CA LYS A 243 -6.62 -5.25 25.74
C LYS A 243 -7.50 -5.14 24.49
N ASP A 244 -7.48 -6.15 23.62
CA ASP A 244 -8.24 -6.17 22.37
C ASP A 244 -9.73 -6.36 22.70
N VAL A 245 -10.04 -7.27 23.63
CA VAL A 245 -11.41 -7.50 24.13
C VAL A 245 -11.97 -6.27 24.86
N ALA A 246 -11.16 -5.57 25.65
CA ALA A 246 -11.59 -4.33 26.28
C ALA A 246 -11.94 -3.24 25.26
N VAL A 247 -11.23 -3.18 24.12
CA VAL A 247 -11.55 -2.26 23.03
C VAL A 247 -12.80 -2.72 22.27
N MET A 248 -12.98 -4.02 22.03
CA MET A 248 -14.20 -4.60 21.46
C MET A 248 -15.44 -4.18 22.26
N MET A 249 -15.40 -4.33 23.60
CA MET A 249 -16.52 -3.95 24.47
C MET A 249 -16.85 -2.45 24.37
N LYS A 250 -15.84 -1.58 24.30
CA LYS A 250 -16.04 -0.13 24.13
C LYS A 250 -16.67 0.20 22.78
N ILE A 251 -16.27 -0.50 21.72
CA ILE A 251 -16.82 -0.32 20.38
C ILE A 251 -18.29 -0.74 20.34
N MET A 252 -18.61 -1.93 20.89
CA MET A 252 -19.98 -2.43 20.95
C MET A 252 -20.91 -1.48 21.73
N ALA A 253 -20.48 -0.99 22.90
CA ALA A 253 -21.24 0.00 23.65
C ALA A 253 -21.48 1.29 22.85
N HIS A 254 -20.50 1.75 22.07
CA HIS A 254 -20.69 2.95 21.25
C HIS A 254 -21.58 2.72 20.03
N LEU A 255 -21.50 1.53 19.41
CA LEU A 255 -22.36 1.12 18.30
C LEU A 255 -23.82 1.04 18.69
N GLU A 256 -24.11 0.51 19.88
CA GLU A 256 -25.46 0.43 20.43
C GLU A 256 -26.10 1.82 20.55
N GLU A 257 -25.33 2.83 20.93
CA GLU A 257 -25.78 4.22 21.00
C GLU A 257 -25.80 4.93 19.63
N ASN A 258 -24.96 4.51 18.67
CA ASN A 258 -24.70 5.22 17.43
C ASN A 258 -24.48 4.27 16.22
N PRO A 259 -25.51 3.57 15.73
CA PRO A 259 -25.35 2.50 14.75
C PRO A 259 -24.90 2.98 13.35
N TYR A 260 -25.19 4.23 12.97
CA TYR A 260 -24.97 4.73 11.61
C TYR A 260 -23.75 5.65 11.46
N ILE A 261 -22.79 5.58 12.37
CA ILE A 261 -21.60 6.43 12.28
C ILE A 261 -20.55 5.78 11.36
N PRO A 262 -19.92 6.52 10.43
CA PRO A 262 -18.82 5.99 9.62
C PRO A 262 -17.60 5.64 10.47
N LEU A 263 -16.89 4.56 10.10
CA LEU A 263 -15.68 4.08 10.80
C LEU A 263 -14.66 5.19 11.10
N GLN A 264 -14.42 6.08 10.14
CA GLN A 264 -13.48 7.19 10.32
C GLN A 264 -13.80 8.09 11.54
N GLN A 265 -15.07 8.23 11.92
CA GLN A 265 -15.46 9.08 13.04
C GLN A 265 -15.15 8.46 14.41
N TYR A 266 -15.03 7.13 14.51
CA TYR A 266 -14.66 6.45 15.75
C TYR A 266 -13.24 6.80 16.20
N VAL A 267 -12.33 7.07 15.25
CA VAL A 267 -10.97 7.59 15.53
C VAL A 267 -11.05 9.00 16.12
N SER A 268 -11.89 9.86 15.56
CA SER A 268 -12.03 11.26 16.02
C SER A 268 -12.68 11.40 17.40
N LYS A 269 -13.48 10.41 17.82
CA LYS A 269 -14.15 10.37 19.14
C LYS A 269 -13.28 9.81 20.27
N GLY A 270 -12.00 9.51 20.01
CA GLY A 270 -11.04 9.13 21.05
C GLY A 270 -11.17 7.69 21.54
N LEU A 271 -11.85 6.80 20.81
CA LEU A 271 -11.92 5.37 21.13
C LEU A 271 -10.57 4.68 20.92
N HIS A 272 -9.81 5.09 19.89
CA HIS A 272 -8.43 4.68 19.67
C HIS A 272 -7.71 5.67 18.74
N GLN A 273 -6.40 5.87 18.91
CA GLN A 273 -5.61 6.83 18.10
C GLN A 273 -5.15 6.27 16.74
N ASP A 274 -5.20 4.96 16.56
CA ASP A 274 -4.76 4.28 15.33
C ASP A 274 -5.94 3.66 14.57
N LEU A 275 -6.22 4.18 13.37
CA LEU A 275 -7.26 3.70 12.46
C LEU A 275 -7.04 2.24 12.05
N ARG A 276 -5.79 1.81 11.84
CA ARG A 276 -5.47 0.43 11.41
C ARG A 276 -5.82 -0.56 12.50
N TYR A 277 -5.43 -0.27 13.73
CA TYR A 277 -5.79 -1.10 14.88
C TYR A 277 -7.31 -1.09 15.11
N LEU A 278 -7.98 0.05 14.94
CA LEU A 278 -9.42 0.12 15.05
C LEU A 278 -10.13 -0.78 14.01
N ILE A 279 -9.74 -0.68 12.74
CA ILE A 279 -10.23 -1.56 11.67
C ILE A 279 -10.00 -3.03 12.02
N TYR A 280 -8.82 -3.38 12.53
CA TYR A 280 -8.51 -4.73 12.98
C TYR A 280 -9.50 -5.23 14.03
N ILE A 281 -9.82 -4.43 15.05
CA ILE A 281 -10.80 -4.81 16.08
C ILE A 281 -12.21 -4.96 15.50
N PHE A 282 -12.63 -4.10 14.57
CA PHE A 282 -13.93 -4.25 13.89
C PHE A 282 -14.01 -5.56 13.08
N LEU A 283 -12.95 -5.93 12.36
CA LEU A 283 -12.92 -7.21 11.64
C LEU A 283 -12.99 -8.41 12.60
N LEU A 284 -12.38 -8.33 13.78
CA LEU A 284 -12.51 -9.37 14.80
C LEU A 284 -13.95 -9.48 15.35
N LEU A 285 -14.64 -8.35 15.56
CA LEU A 285 -16.05 -8.33 15.98
C LEU A 285 -16.97 -8.98 14.93
N GLU A 286 -16.67 -8.81 13.65
CA GLU A 286 -17.40 -9.45 12.55
C GLU A 286 -17.14 -10.97 12.50
N VAL A 287 -15.89 -11.40 12.72
CA VAL A 287 -15.54 -12.84 12.84
C VAL A 287 -16.26 -13.51 14.02
N GLU A 288 -16.42 -12.79 15.13
CA GLU A 288 -17.18 -13.28 16.28
C GLU A 288 -18.71 -13.22 16.05
N GLY A 289 -19.16 -12.75 14.88
CA GLY A 289 -20.58 -12.70 14.51
C GLY A 289 -21.39 -11.68 15.31
N LEU A 290 -20.74 -10.68 15.91
CA LEU A 290 -21.41 -9.66 16.73
C LEU A 290 -21.87 -8.46 15.92
N ILE A 291 -21.15 -8.18 14.83
CA ILE A 291 -21.48 -7.10 13.91
C ILE A 291 -21.41 -7.60 12.49
N ARG A 292 -22.11 -6.90 11.60
CA ARG A 292 -21.94 -6.99 10.16
C ARG A 292 -21.38 -5.66 9.68
N ILE A 293 -20.29 -5.72 8.92
CA ILE A 293 -19.70 -4.53 8.32
C ILE A 293 -20.30 -4.35 6.94
N GLU A 294 -21.13 -3.33 6.76
CA GLU A 294 -21.66 -2.99 5.45
C GLU A 294 -20.59 -2.22 4.66
N ARG A 295 -20.16 -2.83 3.56
CA ARG A 295 -19.07 -2.36 2.71
C ARG A 295 -19.59 -1.97 1.31
N PRO A 296 -20.08 -0.74 1.10
CA PRO A 296 -20.59 -0.32 -0.21
C PRO A 296 -19.54 -0.52 -1.30
N GLY A 297 -19.93 -1.18 -2.40
CA GLY A 297 -19.04 -1.46 -3.53
C GLY A 297 -18.07 -2.64 -3.35
N ILE A 298 -18.05 -3.29 -2.19
CA ILE A 298 -17.25 -4.51 -1.95
C ILE A 298 -18.19 -5.71 -2.00
N ILE A 299 -18.17 -6.45 -3.12
CA ILE A 299 -18.89 -7.72 -3.21
C ILE A 299 -18.10 -8.76 -2.39
N GLU A 300 -18.65 -9.17 -1.26
CA GLU A 300 -18.10 -10.25 -0.43
C GLU A 300 -18.40 -11.61 -1.07
N ASP A 301 -17.36 -12.43 -1.24
CA ASP A 301 -17.54 -13.85 -1.60
C ASP A 301 -18.02 -14.58 -0.33
N LYS A 302 -19.11 -15.34 -0.42
CA LYS A 302 -19.90 -15.88 0.71
C LYS A 302 -19.17 -16.87 1.65
N ARG A 303 -17.85 -17.03 1.51
CA ARG A 303 -17.05 -18.05 2.20
C ARG A 303 -16.66 -17.70 3.65
N TRP A 304 -17.00 -16.50 4.10
CA TRP A 304 -16.65 -16.02 5.45
C TRP A 304 -17.69 -16.29 6.53
N ILE A 305 -18.92 -16.67 6.15
CA ILE A 305 -20.04 -16.89 7.10
C ILE A 305 -20.21 -18.40 7.43
N SER A 306 -19.18 -19.21 7.19
CA SER A 306 -19.22 -20.66 7.41
C SER A 306 -18.07 -21.15 8.28
#